data_AF-A0A2R6AP04-F1
#
_entry.id   AF-A0A2R6AP04-F1
#
_cell.length_a   1.000
_cell.length_b   1.000
_cell.length_c   1.000
_cell.angle_alpha   90.00
_cell.angle_beta   90.00
_cell.angle_gamma   90.00
#
_symmetry.space_group_name_H-M   'P 1'
#
loop_
_entity.id
_entity.type
_entity.pdbx_description
1 polymer ?
#
loop_
_entity_poly.entity_id
_entity_poly.type
_entity_poly.pdbx_seq_one_letter_code
_entity_poly.pdbx_strand_id
1 'polypeptide(L)'
;MSISFISTKKIREHIRKRNVFPEDLMYAIQTFFIEKNEASKIKYVRFTLHDTIEEDKHIRRSLEVEICANSLPNELINELNDLLTCKFPSLNAFVRIHCEE
;
A
#
# COMPACT_ATOMS: atom_id res chain seq x y z
N MET A 1 -1.49 0.54 19.33
CA MET A 1 -2.22 1.38 18.36
C MET A 1 -2.43 0.54 17.11
N SER A 2 -3.65 0.50 16.55
CA SER A 2 -3.99 -0.36 15.40
C SER A 2 -4.38 0.51 14.22
N ILE A 3 -3.86 0.19 13.04
CA ILE A 3 -4.23 0.85 11.78
C ILE A 3 -5.36 0.06 11.13
N SER A 4 -6.39 0.77 10.66
CA SER A 4 -7.50 0.16 9.93
C SER A 4 -7.08 -0.10 8.48
N PHE A 5 -7.26 -1.33 7.99
CA PHE A 5 -6.96 -1.70 6.62
C PHE A 5 -8.23 -2.01 5.83
N ILE A 6 -8.36 -1.40 4.66
CA ILE A 6 -9.52 -1.54 3.78
C ILE A 6 -9.09 -2.25 2.50
N SER A 7 -9.76 -3.36 2.17
CA SER A 7 -9.47 -4.14 0.97
C SER A 7 -10.68 -4.93 0.51
N THR A 8 -10.88 -5.02 -0.80
CA THR A 8 -11.89 -5.91 -1.39
C THR A 8 -11.34 -7.34 -1.54
N LYS A 9 -12.25 -8.32 -1.70
CA LYS A 9 -11.87 -9.71 -1.98
C LYS A 9 -10.97 -9.84 -3.22
N LYS A 10 -11.30 -9.10 -4.29
CA LYS A 10 -10.55 -9.09 -5.55
C LYS A 10 -9.09 -8.64 -5.37
N ILE A 11 -8.86 -7.64 -4.52
CA ILE A 11 -7.51 -7.15 -4.22
C ILE A 11 -6.72 -8.18 -3.41
N ARG A 12 -7.33 -8.78 -2.38
CA ARG A 12 -6.69 -9.85 -1.61
C ARG A 12 -6.29 -11.04 -2.49
N GLU A 13 -7.14 -11.42 -3.45
CA GLU A 13 -6.81 -12.44 -4.44
C GLU A 13 -5.68 -12.01 -5.37
N HIS A 14 -5.64 -10.74 -5.80
CA HIS A 14 -4.52 -10.22 -6.60
C HIS A 14 -3.19 -10.31 -5.85
N ILE A 15 -3.17 -9.92 -4.57
CA ILE A 15 -1.98 -10.01 -3.70
C ILE A 15 -1.52 -11.47 -3.60
N ARG A 16 -2.45 -12.40 -3.34
CA ARG A 16 -2.15 -13.84 -3.27
C ARG A 16 -1.61 -14.43 -4.56
N LYS A 17 -2.12 -13.98 -5.73
CA LYS A 17 -1.60 -14.41 -7.05
C LYS A 17 -0.14 -14.02 -7.28
N ARG A 18 0.41 -13.09 -6.50
CA ARG A 18 1.82 -12.68 -6.53
C ARG A 18 2.65 -13.36 -5.43
N ASN A 19 2.14 -14.43 -4.82
CA ASN A 19 2.76 -15.17 -3.72
C ASN A 19 3.02 -14.32 -2.46
N VAL A 20 2.18 -13.32 -2.21
CA VAL A 20 2.21 -12.53 -0.98
C VAL A 20 0.91 -12.75 -0.22
N PHE A 21 0.97 -12.85 1.11
CA PHE A 21 -0.23 -12.86 1.95
C PHE A 21 -0.64 -11.43 2.29
N PRO A 22 -1.93 -11.06 2.16
CA PRO A 22 -2.41 -9.74 2.56
C PRO A 22 -2.04 -9.37 4.00
N GLU A 23 -2.02 -10.35 4.89
CA GLU A 23 -1.68 -10.19 6.30
C GLU A 23 -0.21 -9.78 6.50
N ASP A 24 0.72 -10.36 5.74
CA ASP A 24 2.15 -9.98 5.79
C ASP A 24 2.37 -8.54 5.31
N LEU A 25 1.65 -8.15 4.25
CA LEU A 25 1.68 -6.78 3.73
C LEU A 25 1.13 -5.78 4.77
N MET A 26 -0.02 -6.08 5.36
CA MET A 26 -0.64 -5.27 6.40
C MET A 26 0.28 -5.14 7.62
N TYR A 27 0.88 -6.25 8.05
CA TYR A 27 1.83 -6.27 9.16
C TYR A 27 3.05 -5.39 8.87
N ALA A 28 3.65 -5.50 7.69
CA ALA A 28 4.81 -4.69 7.31
C ALA A 28 4.50 -3.19 7.33
N ILE A 29 3.36 -2.77 6.79
CA ILE A 29 2.92 -1.37 6.79
C ILE A 29 2.63 -0.89 8.22
N GLN A 30 1.96 -1.72 9.03
CA GLN A 30 1.66 -1.38 10.42
C GLN A 30 2.93 -1.21 11.25
N THR A 31 3.88 -2.14 11.15
CA THR A 31 5.16 -2.06 11.84
C THR A 31 5.92 -0.82 11.43
N PHE A 32 5.98 -0.49 10.13
CA PHE A 32 6.64 0.73 9.64
C PHE A 32 6.11 1.99 10.33
N PHE A 33 4.79 2.18 10.38
CA PHE A 33 4.22 3.38 11.02
C PHE A 33 4.35 3.39 12.53
N ILE A 34 4.37 2.21 13.18
CA ILE A 34 4.63 2.11 14.62
C ILE A 34 6.08 2.52 14.93
N GLU A 35 7.05 2.00 14.20
CA GLU A 35 8.47 2.29 14.38
C GLU A 35 8.79 3.77 14.14
N LYS A 36 8.09 4.40 13.20
CA LYS A 36 8.21 5.84 12.92
C LYS A 36 7.43 6.73 13.89
N ASN A 37 6.65 6.16 14.82
CA ASN A 37 5.76 6.88 15.74
C ASN A 37 4.68 7.73 15.02
N GLU A 38 4.20 7.21 13.89
CA GLU A 38 3.28 7.90 12.97
C GLU A 38 1.93 7.19 12.86
N ALA A 39 1.80 5.99 13.43
CA ALA A 39 0.58 5.19 13.42
C ALA A 39 -0.66 5.95 13.94
N SER A 40 -0.48 6.92 14.85
CA SER A 40 -1.55 7.74 15.41
C SER A 40 -2.16 8.72 14.42
N LYS A 41 -1.40 9.08 13.38
CA LYS A 41 -1.81 10.05 12.36
C LYS A 41 -2.58 9.38 11.21
N ILE A 42 -2.53 8.05 11.13
CA ILE A 42 -3.17 7.25 10.09
C ILE A 42 -4.63 7.00 10.47
N LYS A 43 -5.57 7.43 9.63
CA LYS A 43 -7.00 7.10 9.77
C LYS A 43 -7.27 5.69 9.27
N TYR A 44 -6.80 5.40 8.05
CA TYR A 44 -6.86 4.08 7.45
C TYR A 44 -5.83 3.94 6.33
N VAL A 45 -5.51 2.71 5.99
CA VAL A 45 -4.79 2.33 4.78
C VAL A 45 -5.75 1.55 3.89
N ARG A 46 -5.85 1.93 2.63
CA ARG A 46 -6.69 1.27 1.65
C ARG A 46 -5.83 0.69 0.54
N PHE A 47 -6.16 -0.52 0.12
CA PHE A 47 -5.55 -1.13 -1.05
C PHE A 47 -6.45 -0.93 -2.26
N THR A 48 -5.89 -0.53 -3.39
CA THR A 48 -6.57 -0.41 -4.69
C THR A 48 -5.69 -1.00 -5.80
N LEU A 49 -6.27 -1.14 -7.00
CA LEU A 49 -5.53 -1.59 -8.18
C LEU A 49 -5.45 -0.44 -9.16
N HIS A 50 -4.23 -0.11 -9.56
CA HIS A 50 -3.96 0.91 -10.54
C HIS A 50 -3.58 0.24 -11.87
N ASP A 51 -4.36 0.51 -12.91
CA ASP A 51 -4.11 0.01 -14.26
C ASP A 51 -3.52 1.13 -15.11
N THR A 52 -2.30 0.94 -15.60
CA THR A 52 -1.68 1.84 -16.58
C THR A 52 -1.74 1.18 -17.95
N ILE A 53 -2.24 1.90 -18.95
CA ILE A 53 -2.25 1.45 -20.35
C ILE A 53 -0.98 1.96 -21.01
N GLU A 54 -0.09 1.05 -21.40
CA GLU A 54 1.15 1.36 -22.11
C GLU A 54 0.87 1.58 -23.61
N GLU A 55 1.81 2.21 -24.33
CA GLU A 55 1.63 2.62 -25.74
C GLU A 55 1.35 1.43 -26.68
N ASP A 56 1.82 0.24 -26.33
CA ASP A 56 1.59 -1.02 -27.04
C ASP A 56 0.23 -1.69 -26.68
N LYS A 57 -0.61 -1.00 -25.91
CA LYS A 57 -1.89 -1.47 -25.34
C LYS A 57 -1.73 -2.55 -24.28
N HIS A 58 -0.53 -2.77 -23.73
CA HIS A 58 -0.34 -3.62 -22.57
C HIS A 58 -0.92 -2.95 -21.32
N ILE A 59 -1.57 -3.73 -20.45
CA ILE A 59 -2.11 -3.23 -19.18
C ILE A 59 -1.17 -3.65 -18.06
N ARG A 60 -0.44 -2.68 -17.51
CA ARG A 60 0.35 -2.88 -16.30
C ARG A 60 -0.50 -2.59 -15.08
N ARG A 61 -0.80 -3.64 -14.31
CA ARG A 61 -1.56 -3.55 -13.07
C ARG A 61 -0.62 -3.53 -11.87
N SER A 62 -0.77 -2.52 -11.03
CA SER A 62 0.02 -2.27 -9.83
C SER A 62 -0.88 -2.23 -8.60
N LEU A 63 -0.35 -2.61 -7.44
CA LEU A 63 -1.06 -2.44 -6.17
C LEU A 63 -0.83 -1.01 -5.66
N GLU A 64 -1.90 -0.23 -5.51
CA GLU A 64 -1.82 1.11 -4.93
C GLU A 64 -2.19 1.01 -3.43
N VAL A 65 -1.30 1.53 -2.58
CA VAL A 65 -1.45 1.61 -1.13
C VAL A 65 -1.79 3.05 -0.77
N GLU A 66 -3.07 3.32 -0.62
CA GLU A 66 -3.60 4.62 -0.25
C GLU A 66 -3.52 4.82 1.26
N ILE A 67 -2.79 5.84 1.68
CA ILE A 67 -2.72 6.23 3.09
C ILE A 67 -3.61 7.44 3.29
N CYS A 68 -4.65 7.28 4.11
CA CYS A 68 -5.44 8.40 4.60
C CYS A 68 -4.91 8.85 5.96
N ALA A 69 -4.39 10.06 6.01
CA ALA A 69 -3.83 10.67 7.22
C ALA A 69 -4.04 12.19 7.21
N ASN A 70 -3.98 12.83 8.38
CA ASN A 70 -4.14 14.29 8.48
C ASN A 70 -2.93 15.05 7.90
N SER A 71 -1.72 14.52 8.11
CA SER A 71 -0.47 15.06 7.58
C SER A 71 0.59 13.97 7.64
N LEU A 72 1.35 13.83 6.56
CA LEU A 72 2.43 12.85 6.45
C LEU A 72 3.55 13.45 5.60
N PRO A 73 4.81 13.48 6.07
CA PRO A 73 5.93 13.96 5.28
C PRO A 73 6.19 13.05 4.07
N ASN A 74 6.55 13.64 2.93
CA ASN A 74 6.84 12.91 1.69
C ASN A 74 8.00 11.90 1.86
N GLU A 75 8.94 12.17 2.76
CA GLU A 75 10.04 11.26 3.07
C GLU A 75 9.56 9.91 3.57
N LEU A 76 8.55 9.89 4.47
CA LEU A 76 7.95 8.63 4.94
C LEU A 76 7.25 7.84 3.82
N ILE A 77 6.69 8.55 2.84
CA ILE A 77 6.05 7.90 1.68
C ILE A 77 7.10 7.22 0.81
N ASN A 78 8.24 7.88 0.59
CA ASN A 78 9.35 7.31 -0.16
C ASN A 78 9.95 6.11 0.58
N GLU A 79 10.18 6.22 1.89
CA GLU A 79 10.68 5.11 2.69
C GLU A 79 9.73 3.89 2.69
N LEU A 80 8.41 4.13 2.76
CA LEU A 80 7.45 3.04 2.67
C LEU A 80 7.44 2.42 1.26
N ASN A 81 7.52 3.23 0.21
CA ASN A 81 7.66 2.74 -1.17
C ASN A 81 8.88 1.83 -1.33
N ASP A 82 10.03 2.25 -0.79
CA ASP A 82 11.26 1.48 -0.84
C ASP A 82 11.12 0.16 -0.05
N LEU A 83 10.51 0.21 1.14
CA LEU A 83 10.24 -0.98 1.94
C LEU A 83 9.35 -1.97 1.20
N LEU A 84 8.27 -1.50 0.56
CA LEU A 84 7.34 -2.35 -0.18
C LEU A 84 8.00 -2.95 -1.43
N THR A 85 8.80 -2.16 -2.14
CA THR A 85 9.55 -2.63 -3.31
C THR A 85 10.57 -3.69 -2.93
N CYS A 86 11.25 -3.52 -1.80
CA CYS A 86 12.26 -4.44 -1.30
C CYS A 86 11.65 -5.74 -0.74
N LYS A 87 10.62 -5.64 0.11
CA LYS A 87 9.99 -6.81 0.75
C LYS A 87 9.02 -7.56 -0.16
N PHE A 88 8.33 -6.86 -1.06
CA PHE A 88 7.27 -7.42 -1.90
C PHE A 88 7.44 -7.06 -3.39
N PRO A 89 8.60 -7.38 -4.01
CA PRO A 89 8.92 -6.97 -5.38
C PRO A 89 7.92 -7.50 -6.42
N SER A 90 7.27 -8.64 -6.15
CA SER A 90 6.29 -9.25 -7.05
C SER A 90 4.95 -8.51 -7.12
N LEU A 91 4.63 -7.65 -6.13
CA LEU A 91 3.37 -6.90 -6.10
C LEU A 91 3.38 -5.68 -7.01
N ASN A 92 4.56 -5.17 -7.37
CA ASN A 92 4.71 -3.86 -8.02
C ASN A 92 3.85 -2.81 -7.29
N ALA A 93 4.03 -2.75 -5.96
CA ALA A 93 3.24 -1.90 -5.09
C ALA A 93 3.82 -0.49 -5.03
N PHE A 94 2.95 0.52 -4.95
CA PHE A 94 3.35 1.90 -4.67
C PHE A 94 2.38 2.56 -3.71
N VAL A 95 2.83 3.64 -3.09
CA VAL A 95 2.14 4.35 -2.01
C VAL A 95 1.67 5.71 -2.51
N ARG A 96 0.47 6.09 -2.11
CA ARG A 96 -0.10 7.41 -2.38
C ARG A 96 -0.80 7.94 -1.14
N ILE A 97 -0.69 9.25 -0.89
CA ILE A 97 -1.53 9.91 0.12
C ILE A 97 -2.88 10.19 -0.53
N HIS A 98 -3.93 9.57 0.00
CA HIS A 98 -5.30 9.76 -0.48
C HIS A 98 -6.29 9.48 0.65
N CYS A 99 -7.26 10.37 0.81
CA CYS A 99 -8.45 10.13 1.62
C CYS A 99 -9.64 10.25 0.66
N GLU A 100 -10.40 9.17 0.49
CA GLU A 100 -11.75 9.31 -0.05
C GLU A 100 -12.59 10.07 0.98
N GLU A 101 -13.36 11.04 0.50
CA GLU A 101 -14.34 11.84 1.28
C GLU A 101 -15.59 11.03 1.63
#